data_AF-A0A517QZB6-F1
#
_entry.id   AF-A0A517QZB6-F1
#
_cell.length_a   1.000
_cell.length_b   1.000
_cell.length_c   1.000
_cell.angle_alpha   90.00
_cell.angle_beta   90.00
_cell.angle_gamma   90.00
#
_symmetry.space_group_name_H-M   'P 1'
#
loop_
_entity.id
_entity.type
_entity.pdbx_description
1 polymer ?
#
loop_
_entity_poly.entity_id
_entity_poly.type
_entity_poly.pdbx_seq_one_letter_code
_entity_poly.pdbx_strand_id
1 'polypeptide(L)'
;MIRRDCEDGWLLITQVDHAHLAARLAALWGNRTIPKLPVPQMLLPAIRDHDEGWRFWEQNPSVDPETGFPQSFLDVPIEDAVRIWARSVEQAGKGTASEAEALGLLDRAGIDVTPEVAIVLRQVLSHRPTFTLHDVIADLEVSAGPDIPRETIVEILDELREAKVIRRDDYPLAGSVYSVDLQLDGATPFGEIWVSVHFTALAEAMLARRENAREQDGLVDRADDPDVERFAETFLDQQSTVREARSFVALRGFAGDSYDQLIDTGFRYVRFFDWLSLWMCLAERDRPETFSISERKGLRVSLTPQPSDEDRLQIFSADPWPFQGTGPVEVALPAVQVAGRTFRDDAELSLAIHEGKRTELRWRLVPGENQKE
;
A
#
# COMPACT_ATOMS: atom_id res chain seq x y z
N MET A 1 -5.27 -10.16 1.36
CA MET A 1 -4.90 -9.74 2.73
C MET A 1 -3.66 -10.44 3.24
N ILE A 2 -2.94 -9.81 4.15
CA ILE A 2 -1.82 -10.41 4.88
C ILE A 2 -2.38 -11.16 6.09
N ARG A 3 -1.97 -12.42 6.23
CA ARG A 3 -2.18 -13.25 7.42
C ARG A 3 -0.84 -13.41 8.13
N ARG A 4 -0.66 -12.76 9.27
CA ARG A 4 0.53 -12.87 10.13
C ARG A 4 0.24 -13.71 11.36
N ASP A 5 1.10 -14.66 11.68
CA ASP A 5 1.04 -15.43 12.93
C ASP A 5 1.19 -14.52 14.17
N CYS A 6 0.47 -14.84 15.24
CA CYS A 6 0.69 -14.32 16.58
C CYS A 6 0.36 -15.40 17.65
N GLU A 7 0.77 -15.18 18.89
CA GLU A 7 0.68 -16.18 19.97
C GLU A 7 -0.72 -16.82 20.12
N ASP A 8 -1.78 -16.03 19.98
CA ASP A 8 -3.17 -16.48 20.14
C ASP A 8 -3.97 -16.57 18.82
N GLY A 9 -3.29 -16.54 17.66
CA GLY A 9 -3.96 -16.71 16.37
C GLY A 9 -3.37 -15.89 15.22
N TRP A 10 -4.23 -15.16 14.51
CA TRP A 10 -3.86 -14.45 13.30
C TRP A 10 -4.04 -12.95 13.45
N LEU A 11 -3.05 -12.19 13.00
CA LEU A 11 -3.16 -10.78 12.70
C LEU A 11 -3.46 -10.61 11.22
N LEU A 12 -4.62 -10.04 10.96
CA LEU A 12 -5.14 -9.81 9.63
C LEU A 12 -4.93 -8.34 9.28
N ILE A 13 -4.16 -8.10 8.22
CA ILE A 13 -3.80 -6.76 7.72
C ILE A 13 -4.20 -6.67 6.25
N THR A 14 -4.74 -5.53 5.83
CA THR A 14 -5.15 -5.32 4.44
C THR A 14 -3.93 -5.04 3.56
N GLN A 15 -3.98 -5.42 2.28
CA GLN A 15 -2.94 -5.07 1.31
C GLN A 15 -2.96 -3.56 1.02
N VAL A 16 -4.14 -2.95 1.06
CA VAL A 16 -4.31 -1.50 0.99
C VAL A 16 -3.52 -0.79 2.10
N ASP A 17 -3.65 -1.22 3.35
CA ASP A 17 -2.96 -0.60 4.49
C ASP A 17 -1.44 -0.79 4.41
N HIS A 18 -0.96 -1.94 3.87
CA HIS A 18 0.49 -2.07 3.60
C HIS A 18 0.93 -1.06 2.55
N ALA A 19 0.12 -0.79 1.52
CA ALA A 19 0.48 0.12 0.45
C ALA A 19 0.50 1.57 0.94
N HIS A 20 -0.41 1.92 1.85
CA HIS A 20 -0.38 3.19 2.58
C HIS A 20 0.88 3.32 3.44
N LEU A 21 1.26 2.26 4.19
CA LEU A 21 2.52 2.22 4.93
C LEU A 21 3.73 2.41 4.01
N ALA A 22 3.74 1.73 2.85
CA ALA A 22 4.77 1.86 1.82
C ALA A 22 4.94 3.32 1.38
N ALA A 23 3.85 4.04 1.15
CA ALA A 23 3.87 5.43 0.76
C ALA A 23 4.32 6.38 1.88
N ARG A 24 3.95 6.13 3.15
CA ARG A 24 4.45 6.91 4.30
C ARG A 24 5.96 6.81 4.44
N LEU A 25 6.49 5.58 4.37
CA LEU A 25 7.93 5.33 4.38
C LEU A 25 8.61 6.03 3.21
N ALA A 26 8.00 6.00 2.03
CA ALA A 26 8.49 6.67 0.82
C ALA A 26 8.50 8.21 0.92
N ALA A 27 7.48 8.81 1.53
CA ALA A 27 7.37 10.25 1.70
C ALA A 27 8.50 10.79 2.62
N LEU A 28 8.86 10.02 3.63
CA LEU A 28 9.94 10.33 4.57
C LEU A 28 11.32 9.93 4.03
N TRP A 29 11.41 9.31 2.86
CA TRP A 29 12.64 8.71 2.36
C TRP A 29 13.64 9.72 1.80
N GLY A 30 14.92 9.38 1.96
CA GLY A 30 16.05 10.04 1.34
C GLY A 30 16.64 11.19 2.18
N ASN A 31 17.93 11.43 2.01
CA ASN A 31 18.66 12.51 2.66
C ASN A 31 19.89 12.91 1.83
N ARG A 32 20.98 13.36 2.46
CA ARG A 32 22.22 13.74 1.76
C ARG A 32 22.97 12.53 1.19
N THR A 33 22.80 11.36 1.80
CA THR A 33 23.50 10.11 1.46
C THR A 33 22.57 9.17 0.70
N ILE A 34 21.32 9.03 1.14
CA ILE A 34 20.29 8.21 0.49
C ILE A 34 19.55 9.04 -0.56
N PRO A 35 19.46 8.57 -1.83
CA PRO A 35 18.70 9.26 -2.86
C PRO A 35 17.24 9.51 -2.45
N LYS A 36 16.74 10.71 -2.75
CA LYS A 36 15.31 11.03 -2.63
C LYS A 36 14.51 10.39 -3.76
N LEU A 37 13.21 10.25 -3.56
CA LEU A 37 12.29 9.83 -4.62
C LEU A 37 12.33 10.82 -5.80
N PRO A 38 12.46 10.34 -7.05
CA PRO A 38 12.26 11.16 -8.22
C PRO A 38 10.76 11.44 -8.39
N VAL A 39 10.42 12.65 -8.87
CA VAL A 39 9.04 13.08 -9.14
C VAL A 39 8.03 12.63 -8.06
N PRO A 40 8.26 12.96 -6.77
CA PRO A 40 7.48 12.43 -5.65
C PRO A 40 5.97 12.66 -5.81
N GLN A 41 5.56 13.75 -6.47
CA GLN A 41 4.17 14.06 -6.78
C GLN A 41 3.47 13.04 -7.71
N MET A 42 4.23 12.24 -8.47
CA MET A 42 3.71 11.16 -9.32
C MET A 42 3.96 9.79 -8.68
N LEU A 43 5.13 9.61 -8.06
CA LEU A 43 5.56 8.31 -7.56
C LEU A 43 4.92 7.93 -6.21
N LEU A 44 4.68 8.90 -5.31
CA LEU A 44 4.01 8.61 -4.04
C LEU A 44 2.59 8.07 -4.23
N PRO A 45 1.73 8.65 -5.10
CA PRO A 45 0.45 8.04 -5.42
C PRO A 45 0.59 6.62 -5.99
N ALA A 46 1.53 6.38 -6.89
CA ALA A 46 1.73 5.04 -7.46
C ALA A 46 2.15 4.00 -6.40
N ILE A 47 3.02 4.38 -5.45
CA ILE A 47 3.40 3.52 -4.32
C ILE A 47 2.23 3.32 -3.38
N ARG A 48 1.41 4.34 -3.12
CA ARG A 48 0.26 4.20 -2.22
C ARG A 48 -0.84 3.32 -2.81
N ASP A 49 -1.10 3.48 -4.10
CA ASP A 49 -2.28 2.91 -4.76
C ASP A 49 -1.96 1.58 -5.47
N HIS A 50 -0.74 1.03 -5.32
CA HIS A 50 -0.30 -0.16 -6.04
C HIS A 50 -1.11 -1.41 -5.71
N ASP A 51 -1.71 -1.52 -4.53
CA ASP A 51 -2.55 -2.67 -4.12
C ASP A 51 -4.02 -2.31 -3.94
N GLU A 52 -4.44 -1.20 -4.52
CA GLU A 52 -5.80 -0.68 -4.36
C GLU A 52 -6.89 -1.61 -4.93
N GLY A 53 -6.54 -2.46 -5.89
CA GLY A 53 -7.43 -3.50 -6.43
C GLY A 53 -7.86 -4.55 -5.40
N TRP A 54 -7.12 -4.73 -4.31
CA TRP A 54 -7.47 -5.64 -3.22
C TRP A 54 -8.71 -5.20 -2.47
N ARG A 55 -9.06 -3.91 -2.54
CA ARG A 55 -10.11 -3.31 -1.72
C ARG A 55 -11.40 -4.12 -1.74
N PHE A 56 -11.84 -4.51 -2.92
CA PHE A 56 -13.09 -5.25 -3.10
C PHE A 56 -13.03 -6.66 -2.51
N TRP A 57 -11.91 -7.36 -2.71
CA TRP A 57 -11.72 -8.72 -2.19
C TRP A 57 -11.69 -8.71 -0.66
N GLU A 58 -10.99 -7.74 -0.07
CA GLU A 58 -10.79 -7.63 1.37
C GLU A 58 -12.04 -7.13 2.14
N GLN A 59 -13.11 -6.75 1.45
CA GLN A 59 -14.44 -6.55 2.06
C GLN A 59 -15.12 -7.87 2.44
N ASN A 60 -14.82 -8.96 1.72
CA ASN A 60 -15.37 -10.28 1.96
C ASN A 60 -14.25 -11.32 1.75
N PRO A 61 -13.25 -11.36 2.65
CA PRO A 61 -12.10 -12.25 2.49
C PRO A 61 -12.55 -13.71 2.56
N SER A 62 -11.93 -14.54 1.72
CA SER A 62 -12.27 -15.96 1.64
C SER A 62 -11.44 -16.82 2.59
N VAL A 63 -12.01 -17.98 2.93
CA VAL A 63 -11.32 -19.07 3.60
C VAL A 63 -10.59 -19.92 2.57
N ASP A 64 -9.35 -20.32 2.88
CA ASP A 64 -8.61 -21.31 2.11
C ASP A 64 -9.33 -22.68 2.21
N PRO A 65 -9.77 -23.26 1.08
CA PRO A 65 -10.56 -24.50 1.09
C PRO A 65 -9.76 -25.73 1.54
N GLU A 66 -8.43 -25.70 1.46
CA GLU A 66 -7.58 -26.82 1.88
C GLU A 66 -7.29 -26.77 3.39
N THR A 67 -6.98 -25.57 3.91
CA THR A 67 -6.55 -25.42 5.31
C THR A 67 -7.66 -24.99 6.26
N GLY A 68 -8.72 -24.36 5.74
CA GLY A 68 -9.75 -23.71 6.54
C GLY A 68 -9.28 -22.41 7.19
N PHE A 69 -8.10 -21.89 6.86
CA PHE A 69 -7.59 -20.63 7.41
C PHE A 69 -8.02 -19.42 6.57
N PRO A 70 -7.93 -18.18 7.10
CA PRO A 70 -8.12 -16.99 6.28
C PRO A 70 -7.13 -17.02 5.12
N GLN A 71 -7.60 -16.82 3.89
CA GLN A 71 -6.74 -16.91 2.72
C GLN A 71 -5.71 -15.76 2.71
N SER A 72 -4.44 -16.09 2.57
CA SER A 72 -3.37 -15.09 2.42
C SER A 72 -3.35 -14.57 0.98
N PHE A 73 -2.86 -13.35 0.78
CA PHE A 73 -2.61 -12.78 -0.54
C PHE A 73 -1.65 -13.64 -1.40
N LEU A 74 -0.82 -14.46 -0.75
CA LEU A 74 0.07 -15.42 -1.40
C LEU A 74 -0.66 -16.64 -1.98
N ASP A 75 -1.87 -16.94 -1.47
CA ASP A 75 -2.60 -18.18 -1.71
C ASP A 75 -3.88 -17.95 -2.55
N VAL A 76 -4.10 -16.72 -3.03
CA VAL A 76 -5.28 -16.38 -3.85
C VAL A 76 -5.17 -17.04 -5.23
N PRO A 77 -6.27 -17.62 -5.76
CA PRO A 77 -6.26 -18.20 -7.10
C PRO A 77 -5.84 -17.15 -8.13
N ILE A 78 -5.01 -17.55 -9.09
CA ILE A 78 -4.46 -16.64 -10.09
C ILE A 78 -5.54 -15.88 -10.87
N GLU A 79 -6.69 -16.50 -11.12
CA GLU A 79 -7.83 -15.84 -11.78
C GLU A 79 -8.27 -14.58 -11.01
N ASP A 80 -8.31 -14.66 -9.69
CA ASP A 80 -8.67 -13.54 -8.83
C ASP A 80 -7.50 -12.58 -8.67
N ALA A 81 -6.27 -13.09 -8.54
CA ALA A 81 -5.06 -12.27 -8.45
C ALA A 81 -4.91 -11.34 -9.67
N VAL A 82 -5.02 -11.86 -10.90
CA VAL A 82 -4.90 -11.01 -12.11
C VAL A 82 -6.02 -9.99 -12.23
N ARG A 83 -7.24 -10.31 -11.74
CA ARG A 83 -8.36 -9.35 -11.68
C ARG A 83 -8.11 -8.25 -10.65
N ILE A 84 -7.55 -8.59 -9.50
CA ILE A 84 -7.12 -7.65 -8.46
C ILE A 84 -6.02 -6.75 -9.01
N TRP A 85 -4.97 -7.32 -9.61
CA TRP A 85 -3.85 -6.57 -10.18
C TRP A 85 -4.31 -5.60 -11.28
N ALA A 86 -5.18 -6.04 -12.20
CA ALA A 86 -5.72 -5.17 -13.24
C ALA A 86 -6.50 -3.97 -12.66
N ARG A 87 -7.25 -4.17 -11.57
CA ARG A 87 -7.93 -3.08 -10.86
C ARG A 87 -6.94 -2.15 -10.18
N SER A 88 -5.89 -2.66 -9.54
CA SER A 88 -4.84 -1.82 -8.95
C SER A 88 -4.19 -0.91 -10.00
N VAL A 89 -3.88 -1.46 -11.19
CA VAL A 89 -3.36 -0.68 -12.32
C VAL A 89 -4.33 0.45 -12.68
N GLU A 90 -5.61 0.13 -12.89
CA GLU A 90 -6.63 1.13 -13.23
C GLU A 90 -6.74 2.23 -12.16
N GLN A 91 -6.66 1.87 -10.87
CA GLN A 91 -6.77 2.81 -9.76
C GLN A 91 -5.54 3.72 -9.64
N ALA A 92 -4.34 3.19 -9.85
CA ALA A 92 -3.10 3.97 -9.85
C ALA A 92 -3.05 5.03 -10.98
N GLY A 93 -3.89 4.87 -12.01
CA GLY A 93 -4.10 5.87 -13.06
C GLY A 93 -5.11 6.94 -12.73
N LYS A 94 -5.92 6.79 -11.68
CA LYS A 94 -6.91 7.81 -11.30
C LYS A 94 -6.19 8.93 -10.56
N GLY A 95 -6.38 10.16 -11.04
CA GLY A 95 -5.60 11.33 -10.63
C GLY A 95 -5.83 11.82 -9.20
N THR A 96 -5.34 13.05 -8.96
CA THR A 96 -5.45 14.12 -7.93
C THR A 96 -6.73 14.95 -7.60
N ALA A 97 -7.76 14.50 -6.85
CA ALA A 97 -9.01 15.18 -6.46
C ALA A 97 -8.71 16.63 -6.14
N SER A 98 -9.27 17.54 -6.94
CA SER A 98 -8.82 18.91 -6.87
C SER A 98 -9.47 19.59 -5.69
N GLU A 99 -8.68 20.37 -4.96
CA GLU A 99 -9.19 21.21 -3.88
C GLU A 99 -10.32 22.11 -4.37
N ALA A 100 -10.24 22.59 -5.62
CA ALA A 100 -11.29 23.39 -6.26
C ALA A 100 -12.64 22.65 -6.38
N GLU A 101 -12.64 21.38 -6.79
CA GLU A 101 -13.87 20.58 -6.88
C GLU A 101 -14.48 20.31 -5.50
N ALA A 102 -13.63 19.98 -4.52
CA ALA A 102 -14.06 19.75 -3.16
C ALA A 102 -14.67 21.01 -2.53
N LEU A 103 -14.00 22.17 -2.69
CA LEU A 103 -14.52 23.46 -2.24
C LEU A 103 -15.86 23.80 -2.90
N GLY A 104 -16.03 23.48 -4.19
CA GLY A 104 -17.32 23.65 -4.88
C GLY A 104 -18.43 22.72 -4.38
N LEU A 105 -18.11 21.55 -3.85
CA LEU A 105 -19.08 20.68 -3.17
C LEU A 105 -19.46 21.22 -1.80
N LEU A 106 -18.49 21.69 -1.01
CA LEU A 106 -18.72 22.31 0.30
C LEU A 106 -19.62 23.54 0.19
N ASP A 107 -19.35 24.42 -0.78
CA ASP A 107 -20.18 25.61 -1.06
C ASP A 107 -21.63 25.22 -1.39
N ARG A 108 -21.83 24.21 -2.25
CA ARG A 108 -23.18 23.70 -2.58
C ARG A 108 -23.90 23.05 -1.40
N ALA A 109 -23.15 22.48 -0.46
CA ALA A 109 -23.68 21.89 0.77
C ALA A 109 -23.95 22.95 1.85
N GLY A 110 -23.51 24.20 1.65
CA GLY A 110 -23.64 25.28 2.65
C GLY A 110 -22.70 25.10 3.85
N ILE A 111 -21.58 24.41 3.67
CA ILE A 111 -20.57 24.19 4.71
C ILE A 111 -19.51 25.27 4.61
N ASP A 112 -19.34 26.03 5.68
CA ASP A 112 -18.33 27.08 5.76
C ASP A 112 -16.92 26.49 5.87
N VAL A 113 -16.01 26.95 5.01
CA VAL A 113 -14.61 26.47 5.01
C VAL A 113 -13.81 27.25 6.05
N THR A 114 -13.80 26.75 7.29
CA THR A 114 -12.93 27.24 8.36
C THR A 114 -11.45 26.87 8.09
N PRO A 115 -10.48 27.49 8.80
CA PRO A 115 -9.08 27.07 8.71
C PRO A 115 -8.85 25.58 8.98
N GLU A 116 -9.56 25.02 9.97
CA GLU A 116 -9.51 23.61 10.34
C GLU A 116 -10.07 22.73 9.21
N VAL A 117 -11.24 23.08 8.65
CA VAL A 117 -11.82 22.38 7.48
C VAL A 117 -10.86 22.41 6.31
N ALA A 118 -10.23 23.55 6.02
CA ALA A 118 -9.27 23.67 4.93
C ALA A 118 -8.02 22.78 5.14
N ILE A 119 -7.53 22.67 6.38
CA ILE A 119 -6.39 21.81 6.72
C ILE A 119 -6.76 20.35 6.56
N VAL A 120 -7.85 19.91 7.20
CA VAL A 120 -8.31 18.51 7.12
C VAL A 120 -8.70 18.16 5.68
N LEU A 121 -9.36 19.05 4.94
CA LEU A 121 -9.69 18.82 3.53
C LEU A 121 -8.44 18.60 2.69
N ARG A 122 -7.41 19.44 2.81
CA ARG A 122 -6.16 19.23 2.07
C ARG A 122 -5.51 17.90 2.43
N GLN A 123 -5.56 17.52 3.70
CA GLN A 123 -5.05 16.23 4.15
C GLN A 123 -5.85 15.08 3.54
N VAL A 124 -7.18 15.11 3.64
CA VAL A 124 -8.12 14.16 3.03
C VAL A 124 -7.91 14.02 1.52
N LEU A 125 -7.78 15.12 0.79
CA LEU A 125 -7.54 15.10 -0.66
C LEU A 125 -6.13 14.62 -1.03
N SER A 126 -5.18 14.71 -0.09
CA SER A 126 -3.86 14.12 -0.27
C SER A 126 -3.92 12.59 -0.21
N HIS A 127 -4.85 12.03 0.57
CA HIS A 127 -5.12 10.59 0.59
C HIS A 127 -5.88 10.15 -0.67
N ARG A 128 -5.51 8.99 -1.22
CA ARG A 128 -6.26 8.34 -2.30
C ARG A 128 -6.18 6.83 -2.24
N PRO A 129 -7.13 6.18 -2.91
CA PRO A 129 -8.50 6.67 -3.04
C PRO A 129 -9.19 6.70 -1.68
N THR A 130 -8.56 6.15 -0.64
CA THR A 130 -9.14 6.05 0.71
C THR A 130 -8.16 6.37 1.82
N PHE A 131 -8.69 6.52 3.03
CA PHE A 131 -7.96 6.72 4.27
C PHE A 131 -8.81 6.28 5.46
N THR A 132 -8.16 6.01 6.58
CA THR A 132 -8.82 5.85 7.88
C THR A 132 -8.72 7.14 8.68
N LEU A 133 -9.52 7.27 9.75
CA LEU A 133 -9.34 8.37 10.71
C LEU A 133 -7.92 8.40 11.28
N HIS A 134 -7.33 7.23 11.53
CA HIS A 134 -5.95 7.11 11.99
C HIS A 134 -4.98 7.72 10.97
N ASP A 135 -5.21 7.50 9.67
CA ASP A 135 -4.32 8.03 8.64
C ASP A 135 -4.29 9.56 8.60
N VAL A 136 -5.46 10.19 8.75
CA VAL A 136 -5.56 11.66 8.78
C VAL A 136 -4.87 12.22 10.01
N ILE A 137 -5.07 11.60 11.18
CA ILE A 137 -4.46 12.05 12.45
C ILE A 137 -2.93 11.96 12.35
N ALA A 138 -2.41 10.79 11.97
CA ALA A 138 -0.97 10.55 11.88
C ALA A 138 -0.28 11.55 10.92
N ASP A 139 -0.89 11.83 9.78
CA ASP A 139 -0.30 12.74 8.80
C ASP A 139 -0.40 14.23 9.23
N LEU A 140 -1.45 14.61 9.96
CA LEU A 140 -1.57 15.96 10.54
C LEU A 140 -0.50 16.22 11.62
N GLU A 141 -0.19 15.23 12.44
CA GLU A 141 0.89 15.30 13.45
C GLU A 141 2.27 15.53 12.79
N VAL A 142 2.51 14.89 11.64
CA VAL A 142 3.78 15.02 10.90
C VAL A 142 3.90 16.37 10.18
N SER A 143 2.79 16.98 9.76
CA SER A 143 2.76 18.16 8.88
C SER A 143 3.13 19.49 9.57
N ALA A 144 3.51 19.48 10.86
CA ALA A 144 3.85 20.67 11.67
C ALA A 144 2.73 21.74 11.70
N GLY A 145 1.47 21.31 11.55
CA GLY A 145 0.28 22.16 11.58
C GLY A 145 -0.24 22.45 13.00
N PRO A 146 -1.34 23.21 13.13
CA PRO A 146 -2.04 23.37 14.40
C PRO A 146 -2.55 22.01 14.90
N ASP A 147 -2.53 21.81 16.21
CA ASP A 147 -3.07 20.62 16.87
C ASP A 147 -4.61 20.67 16.78
N ILE A 148 -5.21 19.82 15.95
CA ILE A 148 -6.66 19.73 15.73
C ILE A 148 -7.19 18.56 16.57
N PRO A 149 -8.12 18.79 17.51
CA PRO A 149 -8.67 17.72 18.34
C PRO A 149 -9.31 16.60 17.50
N ARG A 150 -9.17 15.35 17.97
CA ARG A 150 -9.72 14.17 17.31
C ARG A 150 -11.22 14.29 17.03
N GLU A 151 -11.99 14.82 17.97
CA GLU A 151 -13.43 15.03 17.84
C GLU A 151 -13.75 16.00 16.70
N THR A 152 -12.96 17.07 16.57
CA THR A 152 -13.10 18.05 15.48
C THR A 152 -12.76 17.43 14.12
N ILE A 153 -11.73 16.57 14.04
CA ILE A 153 -11.43 15.83 12.81
C ILE A 153 -12.61 14.95 12.41
N VAL A 154 -13.22 14.24 13.38
CA VAL A 154 -14.40 13.39 13.13
C VAL A 154 -15.58 14.21 12.61
N GLU A 155 -15.88 15.36 13.23
CA GLU A 155 -16.94 16.27 12.78
C GLU A 155 -16.70 16.75 11.35
N ILE A 156 -15.49 17.18 11.02
CA ILE A 156 -15.13 17.62 9.67
C ILE A 156 -15.26 16.47 8.65
N LEU A 157 -14.87 15.24 9.01
CA LEU A 157 -15.07 14.09 8.13
C LEU A 157 -16.56 13.82 7.87
N ASP A 158 -17.44 14.03 8.84
CA ASP A 158 -18.88 13.92 8.64
C ASP A 158 -19.42 15.04 7.73
N GLU A 159 -18.96 16.28 7.88
CA GLU A 159 -19.28 17.39 6.98
C GLU A 159 -18.84 17.10 5.53
N LEU A 160 -17.61 16.62 5.34
CA LEU A 160 -17.08 16.23 4.03
C LEU A 160 -17.90 15.10 3.40
N ARG A 161 -18.41 14.17 4.22
CA ARG A 161 -19.27 13.07 3.79
C ARG A 161 -20.65 13.58 3.36
N GLU A 162 -21.24 14.49 4.10
CA GLU A 162 -22.52 15.12 3.75
C GLU A 162 -22.42 15.91 2.44
N ALA A 163 -21.29 16.59 2.22
CA ALA A 163 -20.96 17.27 0.98
C ALA A 163 -20.67 16.35 -0.21
N LYS A 164 -20.55 15.03 0.02
CA LYS A 164 -20.11 14.03 -0.97
C LYS A 164 -18.71 14.27 -1.51
N VAL A 165 -17.85 14.90 -0.71
CA VAL A 165 -16.40 14.96 -0.98
C VAL A 165 -15.79 13.59 -0.69
N ILE A 166 -16.29 12.93 0.36
CA ILE A 166 -15.90 11.58 0.75
C ILE A 166 -17.12 10.67 0.97
N ARG A 167 -16.89 9.36 0.93
CA ARG A 167 -17.84 8.30 1.30
C ARG A 167 -17.25 7.47 2.41
N ARG A 168 -18.08 7.04 3.36
CA ARG A 168 -17.68 6.07 4.39
C ARG A 168 -17.98 4.66 3.90
N ASP A 169 -16.95 3.84 3.88
CA ASP A 169 -16.95 2.42 3.58
C ASP A 169 -16.76 1.63 4.87
N ASP A 170 -17.62 0.64 5.08
CA ASP A 170 -17.44 -0.30 6.16
C ASP A 170 -16.45 -1.37 5.72
N TYR A 171 -15.28 -1.35 6.35
CA TYR A 171 -14.22 -2.30 6.10
C TYR A 171 -14.08 -3.27 7.27
N PRO A 172 -14.07 -4.59 7.02
CA PRO A 172 -14.00 -5.57 8.10
C PRO A 172 -12.76 -5.38 8.98
N LEU A 173 -11.64 -4.99 8.37
CA LEU A 173 -10.32 -5.00 9.01
C LEU A 173 -9.89 -3.64 9.60
N ALA A 174 -10.03 -2.57 8.82
CA ALA A 174 -9.62 -1.22 9.23
C ALA A 174 -10.73 -0.43 9.97
N GLY A 175 -11.92 -1.01 10.13
CA GLY A 175 -13.09 -0.28 10.61
C GLY A 175 -13.64 0.64 9.54
N SER A 176 -14.07 1.85 9.90
CA SER A 176 -14.60 2.80 8.92
C SER A 176 -13.47 3.42 8.11
N VAL A 177 -13.43 3.05 6.84
CA VAL A 177 -12.54 3.60 5.83
C VAL A 177 -13.32 4.68 5.08
N TYR A 178 -12.67 5.79 4.77
CA TYR A 178 -13.25 6.85 3.97
C TYR A 178 -12.64 6.81 2.58
N SER A 179 -13.47 6.88 1.55
CA SER A 179 -13.07 7.04 0.16
C SER A 179 -13.27 8.48 -0.28
N VAL A 180 -12.34 9.07 -1.01
CA VAL A 180 -12.57 10.35 -1.69
C VAL A 180 -13.44 10.08 -2.92
N ASP A 181 -14.67 10.61 -2.92
CA ASP A 181 -15.69 10.37 -3.97
C ASP A 181 -15.47 11.24 -5.22
N LEU A 182 -14.43 12.08 -5.20
CA LEU A 182 -14.01 12.90 -6.34
C LEU A 182 -13.15 12.07 -7.31
N GLN A 183 -13.75 11.68 -8.43
CA GLN A 183 -13.02 11.17 -9.60
C GLN A 183 -12.36 12.32 -10.36
N LEU A 184 -11.20 12.04 -10.98
CA LEU A 184 -10.52 13.03 -11.81
C LEU A 184 -10.17 12.55 -13.19
N ASP A 185 -10.28 13.50 -14.10
CA ASP A 185 -9.69 13.49 -15.44
C ASP A 185 -8.17 13.78 -15.44
N GLY A 186 -7.50 13.68 -14.29
CA GLY A 186 -6.10 14.05 -14.10
C GLY A 186 -5.18 12.85 -13.89
N ALA A 187 -5.28 11.81 -14.72
CA ALA A 187 -4.43 10.63 -14.63
C ALA A 187 -2.94 11.02 -14.65
N THR A 188 -2.16 10.61 -13.64
CA THR A 188 -0.72 10.58 -13.84
C THR A 188 -0.47 9.40 -14.77
N PRO A 189 -0.02 9.60 -16.02
CA PRO A 189 0.11 8.49 -16.96
C PRO A 189 1.19 7.49 -16.49
N PHE A 190 2.02 7.88 -15.54
CA PHE A 190 3.09 7.05 -14.97
C PHE A 190 2.62 6.10 -13.87
N GLY A 191 1.60 6.44 -13.08
CA GLY A 191 1.11 5.56 -12.01
C GLY A 191 0.60 4.23 -12.55
N GLU A 192 -0.30 4.29 -13.55
CA GLU A 192 -0.76 3.13 -14.31
C GLU A 192 0.41 2.31 -14.90
N ILE A 193 1.41 2.97 -15.50
CA ILE A 193 2.54 2.28 -16.12
C ILE A 193 3.41 1.59 -15.07
N TRP A 194 3.80 2.26 -13.99
CA TRP A 194 4.67 1.68 -12.96
C TRP A 194 4.00 0.50 -12.25
N VAL A 195 2.73 0.63 -11.90
CA VAL A 195 1.96 -0.45 -11.25
C VAL A 195 1.72 -1.60 -12.24
N SER A 196 1.48 -1.31 -13.52
CA SER A 196 1.38 -2.32 -14.57
C SER A 196 2.68 -3.12 -14.71
N VAL A 197 3.83 -2.45 -14.82
CA VAL A 197 5.15 -3.10 -14.89
C VAL A 197 5.42 -3.94 -13.63
N HIS A 198 5.00 -3.46 -12.46
CA HIS A 198 5.14 -4.19 -11.21
C HIS A 198 4.40 -5.52 -11.22
N PHE A 199 3.11 -5.53 -11.56
CA PHE A 199 2.33 -6.76 -11.58
C PHE A 199 2.68 -7.68 -12.76
N THR A 200 3.08 -7.15 -13.92
CA THR A 200 3.56 -8.02 -15.00
C THR A 200 4.86 -8.72 -14.62
N ALA A 201 5.76 -8.05 -13.89
CA ALA A 201 6.98 -8.70 -13.38
C ALA A 201 6.66 -9.82 -12.38
N LEU A 202 5.59 -9.69 -11.58
CA LEU A 202 5.12 -10.76 -10.69
C LEU A 202 4.53 -11.94 -11.49
N ALA A 203 3.71 -11.67 -12.50
CA ALA A 203 3.15 -12.69 -13.38
C ALA A 203 4.24 -13.47 -14.14
N GLU A 204 5.23 -12.76 -14.70
CA GLU A 204 6.38 -13.36 -15.38
C GLU A 204 7.23 -14.22 -14.43
N ALA A 205 7.52 -13.72 -13.23
CA ALA A 205 8.27 -14.48 -12.23
C ALA A 205 7.53 -15.76 -11.80
N MET A 206 6.19 -15.70 -11.71
CA MET A 206 5.36 -16.87 -11.43
C MET A 206 5.45 -17.91 -12.55
N LEU A 207 5.29 -17.49 -13.80
CA LEU A 207 5.40 -18.37 -14.97
C LEU A 207 6.79 -19.03 -15.05
N ALA A 208 7.86 -18.25 -14.86
CA ALA A 208 9.23 -18.75 -14.86
C ALA A 208 9.47 -19.79 -13.74
N ARG A 209 8.91 -19.60 -12.53
CA ARG A 209 9.02 -20.59 -11.45
C ARG A 209 8.32 -21.91 -11.81
N ARG A 210 7.17 -21.84 -12.49
CA ARG A 210 6.43 -23.03 -12.95
C ARG A 210 7.17 -23.77 -14.03
N GLU A 211 7.73 -23.06 -15.01
CA GLU A 211 8.58 -23.64 -16.06
C GLU A 211 9.78 -24.40 -15.46
N ASN A 212 10.52 -23.74 -14.55
CA ASN A 212 11.64 -24.38 -13.86
C ASN A 212 11.22 -25.62 -13.05
N ALA A 213 10.04 -25.61 -12.41
CA ALA A 213 9.51 -26.75 -11.68
C ALA A 213 9.15 -27.92 -12.62
N ARG A 214 8.56 -27.64 -13.79
CA ARG A 214 8.28 -28.65 -14.84
C ARG A 214 9.57 -29.32 -15.32
N GLU A 215 10.64 -28.54 -15.51
CA GLU A 215 11.95 -29.04 -15.96
C GLU A 215 12.66 -29.89 -14.90
N GLN A 216 12.53 -29.56 -13.61
CA GLN A 216 13.25 -30.23 -12.52
C GLN A 216 12.57 -31.49 -11.98
N ASP A 217 11.24 -31.51 -11.83
CA ASP A 217 10.56 -32.57 -11.07
C ASP A 217 9.96 -33.69 -11.92
N GLY A 218 9.82 -33.53 -13.25
CA GLY A 218 9.27 -34.57 -14.14
C GLY A 218 7.86 -35.10 -13.77
N LEU A 219 7.22 -34.51 -12.77
CA LEU A 219 5.91 -34.86 -12.22
C LEU A 219 4.87 -33.87 -12.74
N VAL A 220 4.17 -34.29 -13.78
CA VAL A 220 3.18 -33.53 -14.56
C VAL A 220 1.84 -33.36 -13.81
N ASP A 221 1.66 -33.94 -12.62
CA ASP A 221 0.32 -34.36 -12.19
C ASP A 221 -0.41 -33.44 -11.17
N ARG A 222 0.21 -32.35 -10.68
CA ARG A 222 -0.47 -31.37 -9.80
C ARG A 222 -0.15 -29.90 -10.06
N ALA A 223 1.00 -29.63 -10.70
CA ALA A 223 1.45 -28.27 -10.97
C ALA A 223 0.96 -27.73 -12.32
N ASP A 224 0.24 -28.52 -13.12
CA ASP A 224 -0.04 -28.23 -14.52
C ASP A 224 -1.49 -27.81 -14.78
N ASP A 225 -2.02 -26.91 -13.94
CA ASP A 225 -3.28 -26.25 -14.22
C ASP A 225 -3.11 -25.29 -15.43
N PRO A 226 -3.66 -25.62 -16.61
CA PRO A 226 -3.53 -24.81 -17.82
C PRO A 226 -4.25 -23.46 -17.69
N ASP A 227 -5.17 -23.35 -16.73
CA ASP A 227 -5.89 -22.12 -16.49
C ASP A 227 -4.97 -21.06 -15.89
N VAL A 228 -3.97 -21.47 -15.10
CA VAL A 228 -3.00 -20.56 -14.48
C VAL A 228 -2.16 -19.83 -15.54
N GLU A 229 -1.62 -20.60 -16.49
CA GLU A 229 -0.81 -20.06 -17.58
C GLU A 229 -1.66 -19.14 -18.46
N ARG A 230 -2.87 -19.60 -18.85
CA ARG A 230 -3.81 -18.82 -19.63
C ARG A 230 -4.19 -17.49 -18.98
N PHE A 231 -4.53 -17.47 -17.69
CA PHE A 231 -4.91 -16.24 -16.98
C PHE A 231 -3.74 -15.27 -16.88
N ALA A 232 -2.53 -15.75 -16.59
CA ALA A 232 -1.34 -14.93 -16.53
C ALA A 232 -0.96 -14.33 -17.89
N GLU A 233 -0.94 -15.13 -18.95
CA GLU A 233 -0.67 -14.65 -20.31
C GLU A 233 -1.71 -13.64 -20.79
N THR A 234 -2.99 -13.92 -20.55
CA THR A 234 -4.09 -12.98 -20.88
C THR A 234 -3.89 -11.65 -20.16
N PHE A 235 -3.49 -11.69 -18.89
CA PHE A 235 -3.18 -10.48 -18.13
C PHE A 235 -1.99 -9.72 -18.71
N LEU A 236 -0.89 -10.41 -19.05
CA LEU A 236 0.29 -9.80 -19.67
C LEU A 236 -0.06 -9.07 -20.98
N ASP A 237 -0.86 -9.70 -21.85
CA ASP A 237 -1.32 -9.12 -23.12
C ASP A 237 -2.19 -7.87 -22.91
N GLN A 238 -3.14 -7.95 -21.99
CA GLN A 238 -4.00 -6.81 -21.63
C GLN A 238 -3.16 -5.64 -21.10
N GLN A 239 -2.20 -5.92 -20.22
CA GLN A 239 -1.34 -4.90 -19.64
C GLN A 239 -0.36 -4.31 -20.65
N SER A 240 0.10 -5.08 -21.64
CA SER A 240 0.86 -4.54 -22.77
C SER A 240 0.06 -3.47 -23.53
N THR A 241 -1.21 -3.75 -23.82
CA THR A 241 -2.12 -2.81 -24.51
C THR A 241 -2.34 -1.53 -23.68
N VAL A 242 -2.54 -1.66 -22.36
CA VAL A 242 -2.68 -0.51 -21.45
C VAL A 242 -1.42 0.36 -21.48
N ARG A 243 -0.23 -0.24 -21.36
CA ARG A 243 1.04 0.50 -21.37
C ARG A 243 1.29 1.19 -22.71
N GLU A 244 0.96 0.58 -23.84
CA GLU A 244 1.07 1.23 -25.15
C GLU A 244 0.19 2.49 -25.23
N ALA A 245 -1.07 2.37 -24.83
CA ALA A 245 -2.02 3.49 -24.82
C ALA A 245 -1.57 4.63 -23.90
N ARG A 246 -1.02 4.32 -22.72
CA ARG A 246 -0.55 5.32 -21.75
C ARG A 246 0.80 5.92 -22.09
N SER A 247 1.72 5.15 -22.65
CA SER A 247 3.01 5.65 -23.10
C SER A 247 2.82 6.76 -24.15
N PHE A 248 1.85 6.61 -25.05
CA PHE A 248 1.51 7.66 -26.03
C PHE A 248 1.07 8.98 -25.37
N VAL A 249 0.35 8.92 -24.24
CA VAL A 249 -0.07 10.10 -23.47
C VAL A 249 1.11 10.70 -22.69
N ALA A 250 1.92 9.86 -22.03
CA ALA A 250 3.07 10.28 -21.23
C ALA A 250 4.16 10.97 -22.08
N LEU A 251 4.42 10.47 -23.29
CA LEU A 251 5.42 11.01 -24.23
C LEU A 251 5.12 12.44 -24.69
N ARG A 252 3.89 12.96 -24.50
CA ARG A 252 3.59 14.37 -24.78
C ARG A 252 4.23 15.33 -23.77
N GLY A 253 4.74 14.83 -22.63
CA GLY A 253 5.40 15.62 -21.58
C GLY A 253 6.87 15.28 -21.30
N PHE A 254 7.35 14.11 -21.73
CA PHE A 254 8.71 13.60 -21.48
C PHE A 254 9.24 12.88 -22.74
N ALA A 255 10.44 13.22 -23.23
CA ALA A 255 10.97 12.68 -24.49
C ALA A 255 12.31 11.95 -24.32
N GLY A 256 12.50 10.88 -25.10
CA GLY A 256 13.77 10.14 -25.26
C GLY A 256 14.20 9.35 -24.02
N ASP A 257 15.52 9.14 -23.85
CA ASP A 257 16.15 8.36 -22.77
C ASP A 257 15.70 8.72 -21.35
N SER A 258 15.19 9.94 -21.16
CA SER A 258 14.64 10.40 -19.88
C SER A 258 13.36 9.66 -19.46
N TYR A 259 12.58 9.19 -20.44
CA TYR A 259 11.34 8.44 -20.21
C TYR A 259 11.64 7.02 -19.71
N ASP A 260 12.47 6.26 -20.43
CA ASP A 260 12.79 4.87 -20.05
C ASP A 260 13.47 4.79 -18.69
N GLN A 261 14.39 5.74 -18.41
CA GLN A 261 15.00 5.86 -17.09
C GLN A 261 13.98 6.17 -16.00
N LEU A 262 12.97 7.00 -16.28
CA LEU A 262 11.92 7.31 -15.34
C LEU A 262 11.00 6.10 -15.08
N ILE A 263 10.66 5.33 -16.11
CA ILE A 263 9.87 4.10 -15.97
C ILE A 263 10.63 3.07 -15.12
N ASP A 264 11.87 2.76 -15.46
CA ASP A 264 12.70 1.82 -14.70
C ASP A 264 12.90 2.29 -13.26
N THR A 265 13.21 3.58 -13.06
CA THR A 265 13.44 4.11 -11.71
C THR A 265 12.16 4.06 -10.86
N GLY A 266 11.01 4.47 -11.40
CA GLY A 266 9.76 4.43 -10.65
C GLY A 266 9.31 3.00 -10.34
N PHE A 267 9.45 2.06 -11.29
CA PHE A 267 9.20 0.64 -11.03
C PHE A 267 10.05 0.11 -9.86
N ARG A 268 11.35 0.45 -9.82
CA ARG A 268 12.23 0.04 -8.71
C ARG A 268 11.77 0.57 -7.37
N TYR A 269 11.29 1.81 -7.31
CA TYR A 269 10.77 2.38 -6.07
C TYR A 269 9.43 1.76 -5.64
N VAL A 270 8.50 1.53 -6.57
CA VAL A 270 7.25 0.79 -6.28
C VAL A 270 7.58 -0.57 -5.68
N ARG A 271 8.43 -1.35 -6.35
CA ARG A 271 8.84 -2.68 -5.88
C ARG A 271 9.59 -2.63 -4.54
N PHE A 272 10.44 -1.62 -4.34
CA PHE A 272 11.21 -1.50 -3.11
C PHE A 272 10.31 -1.21 -1.89
N PHE A 273 9.36 -0.28 -2.02
CA PHE A 273 8.47 0.09 -0.93
C PHE A 273 7.36 -0.95 -0.70
N ASP A 274 6.87 -1.61 -1.75
CA ASP A 274 6.06 -2.82 -1.63
C ASP A 274 6.79 -3.86 -0.75
N TRP A 275 8.02 -4.26 -1.16
CA TRP A 275 8.83 -5.20 -0.39
C TRP A 275 9.10 -4.76 1.05
N LEU A 276 9.48 -3.51 1.29
CA LEU A 276 9.80 -3.02 2.64
C LEU A 276 8.57 -3.06 3.55
N SER A 277 7.40 -2.64 3.03
CA SER A 277 6.14 -2.69 3.77
C SER A 277 5.74 -4.14 4.09
N LEU A 278 5.80 -5.05 3.11
CA LEU A 278 5.55 -6.48 3.32
C LEU A 278 6.54 -7.09 4.30
N TRP A 279 7.82 -6.72 4.24
CA TRP A 279 8.82 -7.17 5.21
C TRP A 279 8.42 -6.74 6.62
N MET A 280 7.89 -5.54 6.83
CA MET A 280 7.40 -5.13 8.16
C MET A 280 6.11 -5.86 8.57
N CYS A 281 5.17 -6.05 7.64
CA CYS A 281 3.84 -6.58 7.92
C CYS A 281 3.80 -8.11 8.13
N LEU A 282 4.59 -8.88 7.38
CA LEU A 282 4.47 -10.34 7.31
C LEU A 282 4.86 -11.07 8.60
N ALA A 283 5.81 -10.52 9.37
CA ALA A 283 6.32 -11.17 10.57
C ALA A 283 6.99 -10.17 11.52
N GLU A 284 7.18 -10.60 12.77
CA GLU A 284 8.18 -9.99 13.65
C GLU A 284 9.58 -10.31 13.15
N ARG A 285 10.49 -9.37 13.31
CA ARG A 285 11.85 -9.42 12.81
C ARG A 285 12.78 -9.54 14.00
N ASP A 286 13.42 -10.70 14.11
CA ASP A 286 14.38 -11.05 15.14
C ASP A 286 15.84 -10.92 14.66
N ARG A 287 16.04 -10.67 13.36
CA ARG A 287 17.35 -10.59 12.70
C ARG A 287 17.50 -9.32 11.88
N PRO A 288 18.74 -8.81 11.75
CA PRO A 288 19.03 -7.71 10.84
C PRO A 288 18.71 -8.07 9.39
N GLU A 289 18.14 -7.11 8.67
CA GLU A 289 17.93 -7.19 7.22
C GLU A 289 18.76 -6.10 6.55
N THR A 290 19.51 -6.46 5.50
CA THR A 290 20.34 -5.50 4.75
C THR A 290 19.94 -5.50 3.28
N PHE A 291 19.53 -4.34 2.79
CA PHE A 291 19.07 -4.16 1.42
C PHE A 291 19.89 -3.11 0.67
N SER A 292 19.94 -3.27 -0.65
CA SER A 292 20.71 -2.42 -1.55
C SER A 292 19.84 -1.29 -2.09
N ILE A 293 20.29 -0.05 -1.89
CA ILE A 293 19.68 1.15 -2.48
C ILE A 293 20.28 1.43 -3.85
N SER A 294 21.57 1.16 -4.02
CA SER A 294 22.26 1.32 -5.29
C SER A 294 23.43 0.37 -5.39
N GLU A 295 23.28 -0.67 -6.20
CA GLU A 295 24.36 -1.61 -6.54
C GLU A 295 25.58 -0.88 -7.11
N ARG A 296 25.33 0.04 -8.06
CA ARG A 296 26.39 0.82 -8.70
C ARG A 296 27.24 1.63 -7.71
N LYS A 297 26.60 2.17 -6.66
CA LYS A 297 27.29 2.96 -5.63
C LYS A 297 27.70 2.14 -4.40
N GLY A 298 27.38 0.83 -4.37
CA GLY A 298 27.55 -0.01 -3.18
C GLY A 298 26.77 0.50 -1.96
N LEU A 299 25.71 1.29 -2.16
CA LEU A 299 24.95 1.91 -1.09
C LEU A 299 23.92 0.91 -0.56
N ARG A 300 24.08 0.50 0.70
CA ARG A 300 23.22 -0.45 1.40
C ARG A 300 22.73 0.16 2.70
N VAL A 301 21.56 -0.27 3.16
CA VAL A 301 20.98 0.09 4.45
C VAL A 301 20.69 -1.20 5.21
N SER A 302 21.06 -1.21 6.49
CA SER A 302 20.75 -2.29 7.42
C SER A 302 19.73 -1.83 8.43
N LEU A 303 18.65 -2.59 8.59
CA LEU A 303 17.68 -2.44 9.68
C LEU A 303 17.92 -3.54 10.70
N THR A 304 18.34 -3.16 11.91
CA THR A 304 18.62 -4.10 13.01
C THR A 304 17.54 -3.98 14.07
N PRO A 305 16.82 -5.07 14.39
CA PRO A 305 15.83 -5.08 15.46
C PRO A 305 16.46 -4.70 16.81
N GLN A 306 15.73 -3.93 17.60
CA GLN A 306 16.09 -3.52 18.95
C GLN A 306 15.06 -4.04 19.96
N PRO A 307 15.45 -4.29 21.22
CA PRO A 307 14.50 -4.66 22.26
C PRO A 307 13.37 -3.64 22.40
N SER A 308 12.15 -4.13 22.63
CA SER A 308 10.96 -3.34 22.89
C SER A 308 10.13 -4.05 23.96
N ASP A 309 9.77 -3.33 25.02
CA ASP A 309 8.88 -3.82 26.08
C ASP A 309 7.41 -3.44 25.83
N GLU A 310 7.15 -2.68 24.76
CA GLU A 310 5.82 -2.24 24.39
C GLU A 310 5.12 -3.28 23.49
N ASP A 311 3.88 -3.62 23.82
CA ASP A 311 3.06 -4.54 23.01
C ASP A 311 2.97 -4.06 21.56
N ARG A 312 3.29 -4.97 20.63
CA ARG A 312 3.20 -4.79 19.17
C ARG A 312 3.99 -3.61 18.61
N LEU A 313 5.00 -3.14 19.34
CA LEU A 313 5.98 -2.16 18.85
C LEU A 313 7.28 -2.88 18.51
N GLN A 314 7.72 -2.77 17.25
CA GLN A 314 9.07 -3.17 16.84
C GLN A 314 9.94 -1.93 16.63
N ILE A 315 11.11 -1.91 17.26
CA ILE A 315 12.09 -0.84 17.10
C ILE A 315 13.20 -1.33 16.18
N PHE A 316 13.57 -0.53 15.18
CA PHE A 316 14.70 -0.82 14.28
C PHE A 316 15.73 0.29 14.33
N SER A 317 16.99 -0.04 14.58
CA SER A 317 18.09 0.89 14.28
C SER A 317 18.47 0.77 12.81
N ALA A 318 18.53 1.89 12.09
CA ALA A 318 18.91 1.91 10.68
C ALA A 318 20.32 2.47 10.48
N ASP A 319 21.16 1.77 9.71
CA ASP A 319 22.50 2.21 9.35
C ASP A 319 22.83 1.94 7.86
N PRO A 320 23.10 2.99 7.05
CA PRO A 320 22.92 4.39 7.37
C PRO A 320 21.44 4.77 7.50
N TRP A 321 21.17 5.87 8.21
CA TRP A 321 19.83 6.42 8.35
C TRP A 321 19.25 6.76 6.96
N PRO A 322 18.08 6.21 6.58
CA PRO A 322 17.57 6.40 5.23
C PRO A 322 16.53 7.50 5.08
N PHE A 323 16.02 8.04 6.18
CA PHE A 323 14.93 9.01 6.16
C PHE A 323 15.43 10.46 6.21
N GLN A 324 14.51 11.36 5.93
CA GLN A 324 14.66 12.80 6.08
C GLN A 324 14.73 13.16 7.57
N GLY A 325 15.49 14.19 7.91
CA GLY A 325 15.74 14.59 9.30
C GLY A 325 16.67 13.64 10.05
N THR A 326 16.82 13.89 11.35
CA THR A 326 17.71 13.13 12.27
C THR A 326 16.97 12.48 13.43
N GLY A 327 15.65 12.70 13.52
CA GLY A 327 14.79 12.13 14.56
C GLY A 327 14.29 10.73 14.20
N PRO A 328 13.68 10.02 15.17
CA PRO A 328 13.03 8.75 14.91
C PRO A 328 11.83 8.93 13.97
N VAL A 329 11.54 7.88 13.19
CA VAL A 329 10.34 7.76 12.37
C VAL A 329 9.43 6.74 13.01
N GLU A 330 8.19 7.12 13.28
CA GLU A 330 7.15 6.22 13.76
C GLU A 330 6.10 6.02 12.68
N VAL A 331 5.74 4.77 12.45
CA VAL A 331 4.68 4.38 11.52
C VAL A 331 3.86 3.27 12.13
N ALA A 332 2.58 3.26 11.83
CA ALA A 332 1.66 2.27 12.32
C ALA A 332 0.58 1.93 11.29
N LEU A 333 -0.03 0.76 11.45
CA LEU A 333 -1.17 0.34 10.64
C LEU A 333 -2.18 -0.46 11.47
N PRO A 334 -3.47 -0.43 11.09
CA PRO A 334 -4.50 -1.20 11.76
C PRO A 334 -4.41 -2.69 11.43
N ALA A 335 -4.77 -3.54 12.38
CA ALA A 335 -4.93 -4.96 12.18
C ALA A 335 -6.11 -5.51 12.99
N VAL A 336 -6.60 -6.67 12.60
CA VAL A 336 -7.59 -7.42 13.39
C VAL A 336 -6.98 -8.73 13.85
N GLN A 337 -7.01 -8.96 15.16
CA GLN A 337 -6.65 -10.24 15.73
C GLN A 337 -7.87 -11.16 15.74
N VAL A 338 -7.75 -12.32 15.10
CA VAL A 338 -8.74 -13.41 15.12
C VAL A 338 -8.12 -14.68 15.67
N ALA A 339 -8.95 -15.59 16.18
CA ALA A 339 -8.49 -16.85 16.76
C ALA A 339 -7.77 -17.73 15.72
N GLY A 340 -6.70 -18.39 16.14
CA GLY A 340 -5.91 -19.35 15.35
C GLY A 340 -6.63 -20.67 15.15
N ARG A 341 -7.74 -20.67 14.42
CA ARG A 341 -8.57 -21.85 14.16
C ARG A 341 -8.95 -21.94 12.68
N THR A 342 -9.54 -23.06 12.31
CA THR A 342 -10.22 -23.19 11.02
C THR A 342 -11.60 -22.56 11.06
N PHE A 343 -12.04 -22.06 9.90
CA PHE A 343 -13.35 -21.49 9.62
C PHE A 343 -14.05 -22.38 8.61
N ARG A 344 -15.36 -22.57 8.74
CA ARG A 344 -16.12 -23.46 7.84
C ARG A 344 -16.36 -22.83 6.47
N ASP A 345 -16.56 -21.52 6.44
CA ASP A 345 -16.91 -20.75 5.27
C ASP A 345 -16.56 -19.25 5.46
N ASP A 346 -16.67 -18.49 4.37
CA ASP A 346 -16.39 -17.06 4.31
C ASP A 346 -17.27 -16.24 5.26
N ALA A 347 -18.50 -16.71 5.55
CA ALA A 347 -19.41 -16.03 6.46
C ALA A 347 -18.94 -16.14 7.92
N GLU A 348 -18.46 -17.32 8.33
CA GLU A 348 -17.87 -17.52 9.65
C GLU A 348 -16.57 -16.71 9.82
N LEU A 349 -15.73 -16.64 8.79
CA LEU A 349 -14.55 -15.79 8.78
C LEU A 349 -14.93 -14.31 8.90
N SER A 350 -15.90 -13.86 8.12
CA SER A 350 -16.38 -12.47 8.15
C SER A 350 -16.89 -12.08 9.54
N LEU A 351 -17.65 -12.96 10.20
CA LEU A 351 -18.10 -12.75 11.58
C LEU A 351 -16.92 -12.68 12.55
N ALA A 352 -15.94 -13.58 12.43
CA ALA A 352 -14.76 -13.58 13.28
C ALA A 352 -13.90 -12.33 13.10
N ILE A 353 -13.79 -11.81 11.88
CA ILE A 353 -13.13 -10.52 11.62
C ILE A 353 -13.94 -9.38 12.24
N HIS A 354 -15.27 -9.38 12.09
CA HIS A 354 -16.13 -8.35 12.67
C HIS A 354 -15.98 -8.30 14.21
N GLU A 355 -16.03 -9.46 14.87
CA GLU A 355 -15.91 -9.59 16.33
C GLU A 355 -14.46 -9.57 16.84
N GLY A 356 -13.48 -9.66 15.94
CA GLY A 356 -12.07 -9.74 16.26
C GLY A 356 -11.54 -8.52 16.99
N LYS A 357 -10.47 -8.69 17.78
CA LYS A 357 -9.87 -7.59 18.53
C LYS A 357 -9.19 -6.63 17.55
N ARG A 358 -9.70 -5.39 17.49
CA ARG A 358 -9.04 -4.30 16.77
C ARG A 358 -7.73 -3.96 17.48
N THR A 359 -6.64 -3.94 16.72
CA THR A 359 -5.30 -3.68 17.24
C THR A 359 -4.51 -2.88 16.22
N GLU A 360 -3.34 -2.44 16.63
CA GLU A 360 -2.40 -1.72 15.79
C GLU A 360 -1.04 -2.43 15.82
N LEU A 361 -0.35 -2.39 14.69
CA LEU A 361 1.06 -2.74 14.59
C LEU A 361 1.87 -1.46 14.46
N ARG A 362 2.88 -1.29 15.32
CA ARG A 362 3.69 -0.07 15.39
C ARG A 362 5.15 -0.39 15.10
N TRP A 363 5.80 0.51 14.37
CA TRP A 363 7.23 0.45 14.13
C TRP A 363 7.89 1.80 14.38
N ARG A 364 9.00 1.76 15.12
CA ARG A 364 9.84 2.93 15.38
C ARG A 364 11.21 2.69 14.77
N LEU A 365 11.57 3.47 13.76
CA LEU A 365 12.91 3.45 13.17
C LEU A 365 13.75 4.56 13.82
N VAL A 366 14.95 4.22 14.28
CA VAL A 366 15.89 5.15 14.92
C VAL A 366 17.23 5.18 14.18
N PRO A 367 17.96 6.30 14.16
CA PRO A 367 19.32 6.34 13.62
C PRO A 367 20.24 5.36 14.36
N GLY A 368 21.12 4.68 13.61
CA GLY A 368 22.19 3.87 14.18
C GLY A 368 23.10 4.69 15.11
N GLU A 369 23.74 4.02 16.07
CA GLU A 369 24.49 4.68 17.16
C GLU A 369 25.57 5.67 16.68
N ASN A 370 26.16 5.42 15.50
CA ASN A 370 27.20 6.27 14.91
C ASN A 370 26.67 7.51 14.15
N GLN A 371 25.36 7.76 14.16
CA GLN A 371 24.71 8.82 13.37
C GLN A 371 23.89 9.81 14.20
N LYS A 372 24.07 9.81 15.53
CA LYS A 372 23.36 10.70 16.47
C LYS A 372 23.93 12.14 16.56
N GLU A 373 24.70 12.59 15.58
CA GLU A 373 25.32 13.94 15.55
C GLU A 373 24.53 14.99 14.75
#